data_AF-A0AA36N1A3-F1
#
_entry.id   AF-A0AA36N1A3-F1
#
_cell.length_a   1.000
_cell.length_b   1.000
_cell.length_c   1.000
_cell.angle_alpha   90.00
_cell.angle_beta   90.00
_cell.angle_gamma   90.00
#
_symmetry.space_group_name_H-M   'P 1'
#
loop_
_entity.id
_entity.type
_entity.pdbx_description
1 polymer ?
#
loop_
_entity_poly.entity_id
_entity_poly.type
_entity_poly.pdbx_seq_one_letter_code
_entity_poly.pdbx_strand_id
1 'polypeptide(L)'
;MGQTGSCCQEEEAIPVEVVEPVSAFKSEKVQSLQAEVLEKVRGQDVKLTEPEPRLCPLAVDVQLVRGLPLHSTLRGAGRLWRRSPLDMPEKQRAGLWERSQPAECLDVFLSHTWLTPGRWKVLSLMLQLGWRPMLVIWLLMMAVLPVMVKNELLPMPFITEQASLDFEGECPWFPWLLMSGALALILGMLMVPYIPGQRTMCFLDVACIHQVDPDLMKRGIYGLGGFLKLSKELRVLWSPPYLTRLWCVFELAAYRKANPRGKITFAPLFVESTVVVLIVGGYLASALLQVLFVFQDVVRVNLFLATFLGLAPVYVMVHMIRKYNQEKRQLFLGLEHFDLKSAFCRNELDKEFIYTAIREWYGSEDAFMDYVRGPLRQELLAMTSMEVSLPYLLLMATGPMSSSTDGTVARWMAHAPAHSLVAHVAGYVIPLTGLWFIVSMKLVLKLCDRFAAPWRRFDHLQTLGIFLAYCLFFCLGAAVSEVVTVHSVEASCVWFFFSVVLAAFVTCRYR
;
A
#
# COMPACT_ATOMS: atom_id res chain seq x y z
N MET A 1 31.18 47.52 36.65
CA MET A 1 31.43 46.22 37.32
C MET A 1 30.07 45.56 37.50
N GLY A 2 29.64 44.47 36.87
CA GLY A 2 30.22 43.51 35.93
C GLY A 2 29.41 42.22 36.08
N GLN A 3 28.82 41.71 34.98
CA GLN A 3 28.36 40.30 34.74
C GLN A 3 27.25 39.76 35.67
N THR A 4 26.34 38.82 35.37
CA THR A 4 25.92 37.88 34.29
C THR A 4 24.57 37.29 34.80
N GLY A 5 23.69 36.60 34.07
CA GLY A 5 23.69 36.02 32.74
C GLY A 5 22.26 35.69 32.31
N SER A 6 21.98 35.92 31.03
CA SER A 6 20.74 35.60 30.32
C SER A 6 20.86 34.18 29.77
N CYS A 7 19.96 33.28 30.18
CA CYS A 7 19.92 31.91 29.69
C CYS A 7 18.86 31.80 28.56
N CYS A 8 19.21 32.34 27.39
CA CYS A 8 18.57 31.95 26.13
C CYS A 8 19.51 30.91 25.50
N GLN A 9 19.17 29.63 25.65
CA GLN A 9 19.84 28.59 24.91
C GLN A 9 19.42 28.68 23.45
N GLU A 10 20.39 28.89 22.58
CA GLU A 10 20.27 28.69 21.14
C GLU A 10 19.74 27.27 20.89
N GLU A 11 18.56 27.16 20.26
CA GLU A 11 18.13 25.91 19.67
C GLU A 11 19.11 25.58 18.54
N GLU A 12 20.04 24.66 18.81
CA GLU A 12 20.80 23.97 17.77
C GLU A 12 19.80 23.37 16.79
N ALA A 13 19.70 23.99 15.61
CA ALA A 13 19.02 23.44 14.46
C ALA A 13 19.64 22.06 14.19
N ILE A 14 18.88 21.01 14.49
CA ILE A 14 19.20 19.65 14.07
C ILE A 14 19.41 19.73 12.55
N PRO A 15 20.57 19.33 12.02
CA PRO A 15 20.72 19.25 10.59
C PRO A 15 19.66 18.28 10.10
N VAL A 16 18.63 18.82 9.46
CA VAL A 16 17.77 18.05 8.59
C VAL A 16 18.75 17.45 7.60
N GLU A 17 18.91 16.13 7.65
CA GLU A 17 19.52 15.38 6.57
C GLU A 17 18.60 15.64 5.37
N VAL A 18 18.88 16.76 4.68
CA VAL A 18 18.39 17.02 3.35
C VAL A 18 18.92 15.84 2.59
N VAL A 19 18.03 14.87 2.32
CA VAL A 19 18.24 13.93 1.25
C VAL A 19 18.49 14.82 0.05
N GLU A 20 19.77 15.02 -0.29
CA GLU A 20 20.15 15.79 -1.44
C GLU A 20 19.32 15.21 -2.59
N PRO A 21 18.49 16.03 -3.26
CA PRO A 21 17.84 15.55 -4.45
C PRO A 21 18.96 15.16 -5.37
N VAL A 22 19.14 13.85 -5.60
CA VAL A 22 20.22 13.23 -6.39
C VAL A 22 20.68 14.23 -7.44
N SER A 23 21.73 14.95 -7.08
CA SER A 23 22.11 16.12 -7.81
C SER A 23 22.80 15.59 -9.06
N ALA A 24 22.29 16.01 -10.21
CA ALA A 24 23.00 16.00 -11.46
C ALA A 24 23.48 14.64 -11.99
N PHE A 25 22.57 13.94 -12.70
CA PHE A 25 22.91 13.58 -14.09
C PHE A 25 22.79 14.84 -14.97
N LYS A 26 23.58 15.89 -14.66
CA LYS A 26 23.89 16.94 -15.63
C LYS A 26 25.01 16.36 -16.49
N SER A 27 24.64 15.50 -17.43
CA SER A 27 25.57 15.18 -18.51
C SER A 27 25.76 16.48 -19.29
N GLU A 28 26.97 17.02 -19.27
CA GLU A 28 27.45 18.13 -20.12
C GLU A 28 26.97 17.97 -21.58
N LYS A 29 26.85 16.72 -22.02
CA LYS A 29 26.34 16.30 -23.32
C LYS A 29 24.89 16.69 -23.60
N VAL A 30 24.03 16.75 -22.58
CA VAL A 30 22.61 17.16 -22.74
C VAL A 30 22.51 18.68 -22.86
N GLN A 31 23.34 19.43 -22.14
CA GLN A 31 23.38 20.89 -22.27
C GLN A 31 23.98 21.32 -23.62
N SER A 32 25.02 20.63 -24.11
CA SER A 32 25.58 20.89 -25.44
C SER A 32 24.60 20.56 -26.56
N LEU A 33 23.86 19.44 -26.46
CA LEU A 33 22.81 19.07 -27.41
C LEU A 33 21.63 20.06 -27.39
N GLN A 34 21.24 20.56 -26.22
CA GLN A 34 20.19 21.58 -26.13
C GLN A 34 20.63 22.92 -26.73
N ALA A 35 21.89 23.34 -26.50
CA ALA A 35 22.44 24.56 -27.09
C ALA A 35 22.53 24.46 -28.62
N GLU A 36 22.98 23.32 -29.16
CA GLU A 36 23.09 23.08 -30.61
C GLU A 36 21.72 23.01 -31.29
N VAL A 37 20.70 22.45 -30.62
CA VAL A 37 19.31 22.46 -31.10
C VAL A 37 18.72 23.88 -31.07
N LEU A 38 18.98 24.66 -30.03
CA LEU A 38 18.55 26.06 -29.92
C LEU A 38 19.19 26.95 -31.00
N GLU A 39 20.46 26.72 -31.34
CA GLU A 39 21.13 27.44 -32.43
C GLU A 39 20.57 27.06 -33.81
N LYS A 40 20.27 25.77 -34.04
CA LYS A 40 19.62 25.31 -35.29
C LYS A 40 18.22 25.87 -35.48
N VAL A 41 17.45 26.02 -34.40
CA VAL A 41 16.11 26.62 -34.45
C VAL A 41 16.17 28.12 -34.71
N ARG A 42 17.24 28.80 -34.27
CA ARG A 42 17.43 30.25 -34.47
C ARG A 42 17.77 30.64 -35.91
N GLY A 43 18.28 29.70 -36.72
CA GLY A 43 18.68 29.93 -38.11
C GLY A 43 17.62 29.60 -39.17
N GLN A 44 16.46 29.07 -38.77
CA GLN A 44 15.37 28.82 -39.70
C GLN A 44 14.30 29.91 -39.56
N ASP A 45 14.22 30.79 -40.56
CA ASP A 45 13.04 31.64 -40.80
C ASP A 45 11.84 30.74 -41.11
N VAL A 46 11.20 30.24 -40.05
CA VAL A 46 9.93 29.52 -40.14
C VAL A 46 8.88 30.56 -40.50
N LYS A 47 8.42 30.51 -41.76
CA LYS A 47 7.20 31.22 -42.19
C LYS A 47 6.05 30.83 -41.25
N LEU A 48 5.69 31.74 -40.35
CA LEU A 48 4.50 31.69 -39.50
C LEU A 48 3.26 31.55 -40.40
N THR A 49 2.89 30.31 -40.66
CA THR A 49 1.69 29.93 -41.40
C THR A 49 0.62 29.63 -40.37
N GLU A 50 -0.40 30.50 -40.36
CA GLU A 50 -1.66 30.43 -39.63
C GLU A 50 -1.57 30.37 -38.09
N PRO A 51 -2.46 31.08 -37.36
CA PRO A 51 -2.52 30.97 -35.91
C PRO A 51 -2.85 29.52 -35.55
N GLU A 52 -1.94 28.84 -34.83
CA GLU A 52 -2.22 27.52 -34.26
C GLU A 52 -3.59 27.60 -33.57
N PRO A 53 -4.52 26.68 -33.87
CA PRO A 53 -5.85 26.69 -33.27
C PRO A 53 -5.67 26.69 -31.76
N ARG A 54 -6.26 27.69 -31.08
CA ARG A 54 -6.26 27.78 -29.61
C ARG A 54 -6.77 26.45 -29.07
N LEU A 55 -5.85 25.58 -28.65
CA LEU A 55 -6.17 24.29 -28.07
C LEU A 55 -6.97 24.57 -26.80
N CYS A 56 -8.29 24.35 -26.86
CA CYS A 56 -9.13 24.43 -25.69
C CYS A 56 -8.64 23.34 -24.72
N PRO A 57 -8.10 23.67 -23.53
CA PRO A 57 -7.30 22.71 -22.74
C PRO A 57 -8.08 21.49 -22.21
N LEU A 58 -9.42 21.47 -22.38
CA LEU A 58 -10.31 20.36 -22.00
C LEU A 58 -10.96 19.65 -23.21
N ALA A 59 -10.73 20.13 -24.44
CA ALA A 59 -11.17 19.45 -25.64
C ALA A 59 -10.16 18.36 -26.00
N VAL A 60 -10.64 17.14 -26.21
CA VAL A 60 -9.80 16.04 -26.69
C VAL A 60 -10.28 15.60 -28.05
N ASP A 61 -9.30 15.34 -28.91
CA ASP A 61 -9.54 14.57 -30.11
C ASP A 61 -9.94 13.15 -29.69
N VAL A 62 -11.21 12.82 -29.92
CA VAL A 62 -11.81 11.52 -29.58
C VAL A 62 -11.01 10.37 -30.18
N GLN A 63 -10.32 10.57 -31.31
CA GLN A 63 -9.48 9.55 -31.94
C GLN A 63 -8.21 9.20 -31.15
N LEU A 64 -7.77 10.08 -30.24
CA LEU A 64 -6.61 9.87 -29.39
C LEU A 64 -6.96 9.18 -28.07
N VAL A 65 -8.24 9.03 -27.74
CA VAL A 65 -8.65 8.41 -26.48
C VAL A 65 -8.37 6.91 -26.53
N ARG A 66 -7.41 6.49 -25.73
CA ARG A 66 -6.98 5.10 -25.61
C ARG A 66 -6.88 4.69 -24.16
N GLY A 67 -7.11 3.41 -23.92
CA GLY A 67 -6.93 2.79 -22.62
C GLY A 67 -6.43 1.36 -22.75
N LEU A 68 -6.06 0.77 -21.62
CA LEU A 68 -5.71 -0.64 -21.53
C LEU A 68 -6.28 -1.25 -20.25
N PRO A 69 -6.55 -2.56 -20.22
CA PRO A 69 -7.01 -3.21 -18.99
C PRO A 69 -5.96 -3.09 -17.88
N LEU A 70 -6.34 -2.64 -16.69
CA LEU A 70 -5.43 -2.39 -15.58
C LEU A 70 -4.57 -3.61 -15.22
N HIS A 71 -5.17 -4.80 -15.15
CA HIS A 71 -4.46 -6.05 -14.85
C HIS A 71 -3.35 -6.35 -15.89
N SER A 72 -3.54 -5.94 -17.15
CA SER A 72 -2.56 -6.15 -18.22
C SER A 72 -1.28 -5.30 -18.04
N THR A 73 -1.39 -4.17 -17.33
CA THR A 73 -0.23 -3.32 -16.99
C THR A 73 0.74 -4.02 -16.04
N LEU A 74 0.26 -5.02 -15.29
CA LEU A 74 1.02 -5.78 -14.29
C LEU A 74 1.70 -7.03 -14.86
N ARG A 75 1.38 -7.42 -16.10
CA ARG A 75 2.02 -8.58 -16.75
C ARG A 75 3.52 -8.40 -16.91
N GLY A 76 4.25 -9.53 -16.89
CA GLY A 76 5.71 -9.52 -16.92
C GLY A 76 6.33 -8.81 -15.73
N ALA A 77 5.77 -9.01 -14.52
CA ALA A 77 6.15 -8.31 -13.29
C ALA A 77 6.12 -6.78 -13.46
N GLY A 78 5.07 -6.27 -14.09
CA GLY A 78 4.82 -4.85 -14.31
C GLY A 78 5.94 -4.12 -15.05
N ARG A 79 6.49 -4.72 -16.11
CA ARG A 79 7.53 -4.08 -16.96
C ARG A 79 7.18 -2.64 -17.35
N LEU A 80 5.90 -2.37 -17.60
CA LEU A 80 5.39 -1.05 -18.00
C LEU A 80 5.63 0.04 -16.94
N TRP A 81 5.69 -0.35 -15.67
CA TRP A 81 5.87 0.57 -14.54
C TRP A 81 7.34 0.77 -14.14
N ARG A 82 8.22 -0.15 -14.54
CA ARG A 82 9.58 -0.25 -14.01
C ARG A 82 10.60 0.67 -14.68
N ARG A 83 10.30 1.17 -15.89
CA ARG A 83 11.19 2.06 -16.64
C ARG A 83 10.38 3.19 -17.25
N SER A 84 10.91 4.40 -17.17
CA SER A 84 10.36 5.55 -17.87
C SER A 84 10.50 5.35 -19.38
N PRO A 85 9.51 5.75 -20.21
CA PRO A 85 9.63 5.67 -21.66
C PRO A 85 10.84 6.44 -22.20
N LEU A 86 11.26 7.52 -21.53
CA LEU A 86 12.40 8.33 -21.94
C LEU A 86 13.73 7.57 -21.88
N ASP A 87 13.83 6.53 -21.07
CA ASP A 87 15.04 5.72 -20.89
C ASP A 87 15.00 4.44 -21.75
N MET A 88 13.97 4.29 -22.60
CA MET A 88 13.80 3.12 -23.47
C MET A 88 14.32 3.38 -24.88
N PRO A 89 14.89 2.36 -25.55
CA PRO A 89 15.19 2.43 -26.98
C PRO A 89 13.93 2.69 -27.80
N GLU A 90 14.07 3.46 -28.88
CA GLU A 90 12.94 3.91 -29.71
C GLU A 90 12.04 2.78 -30.22
N LYS A 91 12.62 1.66 -30.67
CA LYS A 91 11.86 0.48 -31.10
C LYS A 91 10.96 -0.09 -30.00
N GLN A 92 11.41 -0.05 -28.74
CA GLN A 92 10.60 -0.50 -27.61
C GLN A 92 9.50 0.51 -27.27
N ARG A 93 9.79 1.82 -27.39
CA ARG A 93 8.80 2.89 -27.20
C ARG A 93 7.64 2.79 -28.21
N ALA A 94 7.94 2.51 -29.47
CA ALA A 94 6.95 2.35 -30.53
C ALA A 94 5.89 1.28 -30.17
N GLY A 95 6.34 0.13 -29.67
CA GLY A 95 5.44 -0.96 -29.27
C GLY A 95 4.60 -0.71 -28.01
N LEU A 96 4.83 0.39 -27.27
CA LEU A 96 4.01 0.71 -26.07
C LEU A 96 2.61 1.17 -26.45
N TRP A 97 2.48 1.91 -27.55
CA TRP A 97 1.21 2.44 -28.06
C TRP A 97 0.26 1.32 -28.52
N GLU A 98 0.82 0.26 -29.09
CA GLU A 98 0.07 -0.93 -29.55
C GLU A 98 -0.57 -1.71 -28.39
N ARG A 99 -0.12 -1.48 -27.15
CA ARG A 99 -0.68 -2.15 -25.96
C ARG A 99 -1.96 -1.51 -25.46
N SER A 100 -2.24 -0.28 -25.84
CA SER A 100 -3.52 0.38 -25.58
C SER A 100 -4.45 0.19 -26.78
N GLN A 101 -5.74 0.38 -26.57
CA GLN A 101 -6.77 0.30 -27.60
C GLN A 101 -7.65 1.56 -27.54
N PRO A 102 -8.27 1.98 -28.65
CA PRO A 102 -9.25 3.05 -28.64
C PRO A 102 -10.33 2.81 -27.59
N ALA A 103 -10.72 3.87 -26.86
CA ALA A 103 -11.69 3.78 -25.78
C ALA A 103 -12.62 4.99 -25.83
N GLU A 104 -13.92 4.78 -25.63
CA GLU A 104 -14.90 5.88 -25.54
C GLU A 104 -14.90 6.52 -24.15
N CYS A 105 -14.62 5.73 -23.11
CA CYS A 105 -14.53 6.19 -21.73
C CYS A 105 -13.44 5.41 -20.97
N LEU A 106 -12.97 6.00 -19.88
CA LEU A 106 -11.93 5.43 -19.03
C LEU A 106 -12.51 5.20 -17.63
N ASP A 107 -12.30 4.02 -17.07
CA ASP A 107 -12.74 3.75 -15.70
C ASP A 107 -11.81 4.43 -14.68
N VAL A 108 -10.50 4.45 -14.96
CA VAL A 108 -9.49 4.99 -14.04
C VAL A 108 -8.40 5.73 -14.80
N PHE A 109 -8.10 6.96 -14.42
CA PHE A 109 -6.86 7.65 -14.79
C PHE A 109 -5.80 7.37 -13.72
N LEU A 110 -4.67 6.76 -14.10
CA LEU A 110 -3.58 6.46 -13.17
C LEU A 110 -2.57 7.61 -13.14
N SER A 111 -2.71 8.49 -12.16
CA SER A 111 -1.73 9.55 -11.92
C SER A 111 -0.60 9.05 -11.02
N HIS A 112 0.64 9.29 -11.42
CA HIS A 112 1.82 8.80 -10.72
C HIS A 112 3.07 9.63 -11.05
N THR A 113 4.15 9.41 -10.29
CA THR A 113 5.47 10.01 -10.57
C THR A 113 6.50 8.95 -10.94
N TRP A 114 7.31 9.22 -11.98
CA TRP A 114 8.43 8.36 -12.37
C TRP A 114 9.61 8.40 -11.38
N LEU A 115 9.64 9.38 -10.47
CA LEU A 115 10.63 9.46 -9.39
C LEU A 115 10.50 8.31 -8.39
N THR A 116 9.32 7.70 -8.30
CA THR A 116 9.10 6.56 -7.41
C THR A 116 9.33 5.24 -8.15
N PRO A 117 10.16 4.33 -7.59
CA PRO A 117 10.44 3.06 -8.21
C PRO A 117 9.18 2.28 -8.58
N GLY A 118 9.11 1.85 -9.84
CA GLY A 118 7.94 1.14 -10.38
C GLY A 118 7.53 -0.10 -9.61
N ARG A 119 8.47 -0.79 -8.95
CA ARG A 119 8.19 -1.98 -8.14
C ARG A 119 7.14 -1.74 -7.04
N TRP A 120 7.11 -0.55 -6.45
CA TRP A 120 6.14 -0.20 -5.42
C TRP A 120 4.74 0.04 -5.98
N LYS A 121 4.66 0.64 -7.18
CA LYS A 121 3.41 0.78 -7.94
C LYS A 121 2.84 -0.58 -8.32
N VAL A 122 3.70 -1.47 -8.81
CA VAL A 122 3.34 -2.84 -9.17
C VAL A 122 2.85 -3.61 -7.94
N LEU A 123 3.58 -3.56 -6.83
CA LEU A 123 3.18 -4.23 -5.59
C LEU A 123 1.81 -3.73 -5.08
N SER A 124 1.64 -2.41 -5.04
CA SER A 124 0.40 -1.75 -4.61
C SER A 124 -0.78 -2.18 -5.48
N LEU A 125 -0.64 -2.09 -6.81
CA LEU A 125 -1.70 -2.50 -7.74
C LEU A 125 -1.96 -4.01 -7.72
N MET A 126 -0.93 -4.85 -7.58
CA MET A 126 -1.09 -6.30 -7.44
C MET A 126 -1.89 -6.65 -6.20
N LEU A 127 -1.64 -5.99 -5.05
CA LEU A 127 -2.38 -6.25 -3.83
C LEU A 127 -3.81 -5.69 -3.88
N GLN A 128 -4.01 -4.49 -4.43
CA GLN A 128 -5.34 -3.90 -4.63
C GLN A 128 -6.25 -4.77 -5.50
N LEU A 129 -5.70 -5.38 -6.55
CA LEU A 129 -6.45 -6.26 -7.46
C LEU A 129 -6.49 -7.72 -6.98
N GLY A 130 -5.51 -8.13 -6.17
CA GLY A 130 -5.19 -9.53 -5.90
C GLY A 130 -5.64 -10.10 -4.57
N TRP A 131 -6.05 -9.27 -3.63
CA TRP A 131 -6.43 -9.74 -2.30
C TRP A 131 -7.52 -10.84 -2.34
N ARG A 132 -8.44 -10.78 -3.32
CA ARG A 132 -9.51 -11.80 -3.49
C ARG A 132 -8.94 -13.16 -3.89
N PRO A 133 -8.24 -13.31 -5.04
CA PRO A 133 -7.56 -14.55 -5.38
C PRO A 133 -6.67 -15.09 -4.25
N MET A 134 -5.91 -14.22 -3.58
CA MET A 134 -5.05 -14.60 -2.46
C MET A 134 -5.84 -15.28 -1.33
N LEU A 135 -6.93 -14.66 -0.86
CA LEU A 135 -7.78 -15.23 0.19
C LEU A 135 -8.50 -16.49 -0.27
N VAL A 136 -9.00 -16.54 -1.51
CA VAL A 136 -9.69 -17.72 -2.05
C VAL A 136 -8.76 -18.92 -2.10
N ILE A 137 -7.55 -18.77 -2.65
CA ILE A 137 -6.59 -19.88 -2.73
C ILE A 137 -6.13 -20.29 -1.33
N TRP A 138 -5.92 -19.33 -0.43
CA TRP A 138 -5.60 -19.63 0.97
C TRP A 138 -6.72 -20.44 1.65
N LEU A 139 -7.99 -20.04 1.50
CA LEU A 139 -9.15 -20.77 2.02
C LEU A 139 -9.26 -22.18 1.44
N LEU A 140 -8.99 -22.34 0.13
CA LEU A 140 -8.96 -23.66 -0.51
C LEU A 140 -7.88 -24.55 0.11
N MET A 141 -6.68 -24.03 0.38
CA MET A 141 -5.62 -24.79 1.05
C MET A 141 -6.00 -25.15 2.49
N MET A 142 -6.64 -24.23 3.24
CA MET A 142 -7.15 -24.50 4.59
C MET A 142 -8.22 -25.61 4.61
N ALA A 143 -8.96 -25.81 3.52
CA ALA A 143 -9.97 -26.87 3.41
C ALA A 143 -9.38 -28.21 2.94
N VAL A 144 -8.48 -28.19 1.95
CA VAL A 144 -7.97 -29.41 1.31
C VAL A 144 -6.91 -30.12 2.17
N LEU A 145 -5.99 -29.38 2.79
CA LEU A 145 -4.85 -29.99 3.49
C LEU A 145 -5.22 -30.79 4.73
N PRO A 146 -6.16 -30.35 5.60
CA PRO A 146 -6.64 -31.21 6.70
C PRO A 146 -7.15 -32.56 6.21
N VAL A 147 -7.85 -32.58 5.06
CA VAL A 147 -8.34 -33.83 4.44
C VAL A 147 -7.16 -34.68 3.97
N MET A 148 -6.14 -34.08 3.35
CA MET A 148 -4.94 -34.81 2.93
C MET A 148 -4.16 -35.40 4.12
N VAL A 149 -4.00 -34.65 5.21
CA VAL A 149 -3.38 -35.14 6.45
C VAL A 149 -4.17 -36.31 7.03
N LYS A 150 -5.50 -36.21 7.08
CA LYS A 150 -6.36 -37.30 7.56
C LYS A 150 -6.26 -38.58 6.73
N ASN A 151 -6.05 -38.46 5.42
CA ASN A 151 -5.86 -39.61 4.54
C ASN A 151 -4.38 -40.06 4.46
N GLU A 152 -3.55 -39.63 5.42
CA GLU A 152 -2.13 -40.01 5.53
C GLU A 152 -1.29 -39.65 4.29
N LEU A 153 -1.76 -38.72 3.44
CA LEU A 153 -1.03 -38.25 2.27
C LEU A 153 0.09 -37.26 2.63
N LEU A 154 0.03 -36.69 3.83
CA LEU A 154 0.99 -35.71 4.35
C LEU A 154 1.49 -36.18 5.73
N PRO A 155 2.81 -36.39 5.91
CA PRO A 155 3.35 -36.90 7.15
C PRO A 155 3.35 -35.84 8.26
N MET A 156 3.26 -36.28 9.52
CA MET A 156 3.40 -35.43 10.70
C MET A 156 4.49 -35.98 11.63
N PRO A 157 5.77 -35.69 11.33
CA PRO A 157 6.90 -36.34 12.00
C PRO A 157 7.17 -35.88 13.43
N PHE A 158 6.57 -34.78 13.89
CA PHE A 158 6.79 -34.27 15.24
C PHE A 158 5.66 -34.67 16.17
N ILE A 159 5.93 -34.66 17.47
CA ILE A 159 4.95 -34.91 18.54
C ILE A 159 4.94 -33.67 19.42
N THR A 160 3.74 -33.24 19.82
CA THR A 160 3.54 -32.12 20.74
C THR A 160 2.54 -32.51 21.81
N GLU A 161 2.81 -32.19 23.08
CA GLU A 161 1.82 -32.33 24.14
C GLU A 161 0.81 -31.18 24.06
N GLN A 162 -0.47 -31.51 24.05
CA GLN A 162 -1.54 -30.51 24.00
C GLN A 162 -2.62 -30.82 25.03
N ALA A 163 -3.04 -29.78 25.73
CA ALA A 163 -4.19 -29.81 26.63
C ALA A 163 -5.34 -28.98 26.04
N SER A 164 -6.57 -29.45 26.24
CA SER A 164 -7.83 -28.80 25.86
C SER A 164 -8.98 -29.40 26.67
N LEU A 165 -10.20 -28.88 26.50
CA LEU A 165 -11.40 -29.39 27.17
C LEU A 165 -11.53 -30.91 27.03
N ASP A 166 -11.49 -31.63 28.15
CA ASP A 166 -11.56 -33.10 28.25
C ASP A 166 -10.54 -33.87 27.38
N PHE A 167 -9.41 -33.25 27.04
CA PHE A 167 -8.36 -33.88 26.24
C PHE A 167 -6.98 -33.40 26.67
N GLU A 168 -6.14 -34.35 27.07
CA GLU A 168 -4.74 -34.15 27.36
C GLU A 168 -3.96 -35.32 26.75
N GLY A 169 -3.00 -35.03 25.86
CA GLY A 169 -2.24 -36.08 25.21
C GLY A 169 -1.26 -35.61 24.15
N GLU A 170 -0.45 -36.56 23.69
CA GLU A 170 0.48 -36.39 22.58
C GLU A 170 -0.27 -36.27 21.25
N CYS A 171 0.02 -35.21 20.51
CA CYS A 171 -0.56 -34.94 19.19
C CYS A 171 0.54 -34.98 18.11
N PRO A 172 0.36 -35.74 17.02
CA PRO A 172 1.24 -35.65 15.86
C PRO A 172 1.12 -34.26 15.22
N TRP A 173 2.23 -33.69 14.78
CA TRP A 173 2.29 -32.29 14.36
C TRP A 173 3.24 -32.03 13.19
N PHE A 174 2.83 -31.13 12.29
CA PHE A 174 3.67 -30.48 11.28
C PHE A 174 2.98 -29.22 10.73
N PRO A 175 3.70 -28.15 10.34
CA PRO A 175 3.09 -26.86 9.98
C PRO A 175 2.66 -26.78 8.51
N TRP A 176 1.91 -27.79 8.03
CA TRP A 176 1.51 -27.86 6.62
C TRP A 176 0.66 -26.66 6.21
N LEU A 177 -0.27 -26.22 7.05
CA LEU A 177 -1.20 -25.14 6.73
C LEU A 177 -0.51 -23.79 6.80
N LEU A 178 0.44 -23.59 7.70
CA LEU A 178 1.28 -22.39 7.71
C LEU A 178 2.12 -22.25 6.45
N MET A 179 2.85 -23.30 6.06
CA MET A 179 3.73 -23.27 4.88
C MET A 179 2.95 -23.11 3.57
N SER A 180 1.91 -23.93 3.40
CA SER A 180 1.04 -23.86 2.22
C SER A 180 0.22 -22.58 2.17
N GLY A 181 -0.17 -22.01 3.32
CA GLY A 181 -0.85 -20.74 3.41
C GLY A 181 0.00 -19.60 2.86
N ALA A 182 1.29 -19.55 3.22
CA ALA A 182 2.22 -18.57 2.67
C ALA A 182 2.37 -18.74 1.15
N LEU A 183 2.52 -19.97 0.67
CA LEU A 183 2.60 -20.28 -0.76
C LEU A 183 1.31 -19.88 -1.49
N ALA A 184 0.14 -20.14 -0.91
CA ALA A 184 -1.17 -19.79 -1.47
C ALA A 184 -1.31 -18.28 -1.70
N LEU A 185 -0.85 -17.45 -0.76
CA LEU A 185 -0.86 -16.00 -0.94
C LEU A 185 0.05 -15.56 -2.09
N ILE A 186 1.25 -16.14 -2.19
CA ILE A 186 2.19 -15.84 -3.29
C ILE A 186 1.57 -16.24 -4.63
N LEU A 187 1.03 -17.46 -4.75
CA LEU A 187 0.39 -17.95 -5.96
C LEU A 187 -0.81 -17.09 -6.36
N GLY A 188 -1.68 -16.78 -5.38
CA GLY A 188 -2.84 -15.92 -5.62
C GLY A 188 -2.47 -14.53 -6.10
N MET A 189 -1.40 -13.94 -5.56
CA MET A 189 -0.87 -12.65 -6.01
C MET A 189 -0.27 -12.74 -7.42
N LEU A 190 0.50 -13.79 -7.72
CA LEU A 190 1.13 -13.97 -9.04
C LEU A 190 0.13 -14.25 -10.17
N MET A 191 -1.04 -14.82 -9.84
CA MET A 191 -2.10 -15.09 -10.81
C MET A 191 -2.86 -13.84 -11.26
N VAL A 192 -2.88 -12.76 -10.46
CA VAL A 192 -3.68 -11.54 -10.69
C VAL A 192 -3.57 -10.97 -12.11
N PRO A 193 -2.38 -10.83 -12.72
CA PRO A 193 -2.26 -10.25 -14.06
C PRO A 193 -2.83 -11.14 -15.18
N TYR A 194 -3.17 -12.40 -14.86
CA TYR A 194 -3.57 -13.43 -15.81
C TYR A 194 -5.01 -13.92 -15.60
N ILE A 195 -5.67 -13.56 -14.50
CA ILE A 195 -7.07 -13.92 -14.27
C ILE A 195 -7.96 -13.08 -15.21
N PRO A 196 -8.67 -13.72 -16.16
CA PRO A 196 -9.59 -13.02 -17.05
C PRO A 196 -10.77 -12.47 -16.25
N GLY A 197 -11.28 -11.28 -16.63
CA GLY A 197 -12.52 -10.73 -16.08
C GLY A 197 -12.40 -9.37 -15.37
N GLN A 198 -11.19 -8.93 -15.01
CA GLN A 198 -10.99 -7.55 -14.52
C GLN A 198 -10.94 -6.57 -15.70
N ARG A 199 -12.10 -6.02 -16.08
CA ARG A 199 -12.27 -5.13 -17.25
C ARG A 199 -12.01 -3.65 -16.98
N THR A 200 -11.42 -3.27 -15.84
CA THR A 200 -11.13 -1.87 -15.53
C THR A 200 -10.20 -1.28 -16.58
N MET A 201 -10.75 -0.45 -17.47
CA MET A 201 -10.00 0.23 -18.52
C MET A 201 -9.33 1.45 -17.91
N CYS A 202 -7.99 1.46 -17.89
CA CYS A 202 -7.24 2.56 -17.33
C CYS A 202 -6.54 3.37 -18.40
N PHE A 203 -6.35 4.66 -18.13
CA PHE A 203 -5.36 5.49 -18.80
C PHE A 203 -4.03 5.38 -18.06
N LEU A 204 -2.97 5.13 -18.82
CA LEU A 204 -1.59 5.15 -18.36
C LEU A 204 -0.73 5.82 -19.45
N ASP A 205 -0.16 6.97 -19.10
CA ASP A 205 0.62 7.87 -19.98
C ASP A 205 1.55 7.13 -20.96
N VAL A 206 2.38 6.22 -20.46
CA VAL A 206 3.41 5.50 -21.22
C VAL A 206 2.85 4.58 -22.32
N ALA A 207 1.60 4.13 -22.18
CA ALA A 207 0.95 3.28 -23.19
C ALA A 207 -0.16 3.98 -23.97
N CYS A 208 -0.75 5.04 -23.41
CA CYS A 208 -1.90 5.75 -23.97
C CYS A 208 -1.53 7.08 -24.64
N ILE A 209 -0.27 7.51 -24.56
CA ILE A 209 0.31 8.62 -25.34
C ILE A 209 1.37 8.02 -26.26
N HIS A 210 1.39 8.44 -27.53
CA HIS A 210 2.34 7.93 -28.50
C HIS A 210 3.75 8.41 -28.13
N GLN A 211 4.72 7.50 -28.01
CA GLN A 211 6.05 7.80 -27.44
C GLN A 211 7.15 8.05 -28.49
N VAL A 212 6.80 8.06 -29.79
CA VAL A 212 7.75 8.18 -30.91
C VAL A 212 7.37 9.30 -31.88
N ASP A 213 6.18 9.25 -32.46
CA ASP A 213 5.60 10.32 -33.28
C ASP A 213 5.41 11.61 -32.45
N PRO A 214 6.12 12.70 -32.78
CA PRO A 214 6.12 13.93 -31.99
C PRO A 214 4.77 14.66 -32.03
N ASP A 215 4.01 14.58 -33.12
CA ASP A 215 2.73 15.27 -33.26
C ASP A 215 1.65 14.56 -32.45
N LEU A 216 1.60 13.24 -32.51
CA LEU A 216 0.70 12.44 -31.67
C LEU A 216 1.07 12.54 -30.19
N MET A 217 2.38 12.60 -29.87
CA MET A 217 2.85 12.83 -28.51
C MET A 217 2.41 14.20 -27.99
N LYS A 218 2.64 15.27 -28.77
CA LYS A 218 2.23 16.65 -28.44
C LYS A 218 0.72 16.73 -28.21
N ARG A 219 -0.08 16.17 -29.13
CA ARG A 219 -1.55 16.13 -29.01
C ARG A 219 -2.02 15.29 -27.81
N GLY A 220 -1.34 14.20 -27.49
CA GLY A 220 -1.64 13.40 -26.30
C GLY A 220 -1.33 14.13 -24.99
N ILE A 221 -0.17 14.79 -24.90
CA ILE A 221 0.23 15.54 -23.70
C ILE A 221 -0.68 16.76 -23.49
N TYR A 222 -0.93 17.55 -24.54
CA TYR A 222 -1.77 18.74 -24.43
C TYR A 222 -3.28 18.43 -24.42
N GLY A 223 -3.67 17.22 -24.82
CA GLY A 223 -5.02 16.67 -24.66
C GLY A 223 -5.29 16.04 -23.28
N LEU A 224 -4.34 16.07 -22.34
CA LEU A 224 -4.49 15.34 -21.07
C LEU A 224 -5.74 15.74 -20.27
N GLY A 225 -6.15 17.01 -20.37
CA GLY A 225 -7.37 17.53 -19.74
C GLY A 225 -8.64 16.79 -20.18
N GLY A 226 -8.77 16.38 -21.44
CA GLY A 226 -9.94 15.62 -21.87
C GLY A 226 -9.86 14.14 -21.50
N PHE A 227 -8.66 13.53 -21.37
CA PHE A 227 -8.56 12.18 -20.78
C PHE A 227 -9.02 12.19 -19.32
N LEU A 228 -8.68 13.23 -18.56
CA LEU A 228 -9.18 13.43 -17.20
C LEU A 228 -10.70 13.60 -17.18
N LYS A 229 -11.26 14.40 -18.10
CA LYS A 229 -12.71 14.59 -18.25
C LYS A 229 -13.46 13.29 -18.59
N LEU A 230 -12.85 12.41 -19.39
CA LEU A 230 -13.44 11.12 -19.80
C LEU A 230 -13.22 10.00 -18.77
N SER A 231 -12.49 10.26 -17.69
CA SER A 231 -12.18 9.29 -16.64
C SER A 231 -13.18 9.36 -15.50
N LYS A 232 -13.75 8.21 -15.11
CA LYS A 232 -14.70 8.11 -13.97
C LYS A 232 -14.02 8.29 -12.61
N GLU A 233 -12.75 7.90 -12.51
CA GLU A 233 -11.93 7.98 -11.30
C GLU A 233 -10.54 8.50 -11.65
N LEU A 234 -10.02 9.45 -10.86
CA LEU A 234 -8.60 9.75 -10.80
C LEU A 234 -7.99 8.95 -9.65
N ARG A 235 -7.13 7.98 -9.96
CA ARG A 235 -6.39 7.22 -8.95
C ARG A 235 -4.96 7.72 -8.87
N VAL A 236 -4.62 8.27 -7.72
CA VAL A 236 -3.31 8.81 -7.43
C VAL A 236 -2.47 7.76 -6.73
N LEU A 237 -1.47 7.22 -7.44
CA LEU A 237 -0.47 6.33 -6.86
C LEU A 237 0.55 7.16 -6.09
N TRP A 238 0.21 7.43 -4.84
CA TRP A 238 0.89 8.44 -4.05
C TRP A 238 2.20 7.94 -3.44
N SER A 239 3.16 8.86 -3.41
CA SER A 239 4.48 8.74 -2.81
C SER A 239 5.02 10.12 -2.43
N PRO A 240 6.03 10.25 -1.55
CA PRO A 240 6.58 11.56 -1.17
C PRO A 240 6.92 12.51 -2.34
N PRO A 241 7.60 12.09 -3.44
CA PRO A 241 7.93 12.99 -4.55
C PRO A 241 6.76 13.27 -5.51
N TYR A 242 5.54 12.83 -5.21
CA TYR A 242 4.40 13.03 -6.11
C TYR A 242 3.95 14.49 -6.12
N LEU A 243 3.78 15.13 -4.96
CA LEU A 243 3.29 16.51 -4.89
C LEU A 243 4.37 17.57 -5.18
N THR A 244 5.63 17.15 -5.35
CA THR A 244 6.71 18.04 -5.80
C THR A 244 6.72 18.21 -7.32
N ARG A 245 5.93 17.41 -8.06
CA ARG A 245 5.84 17.43 -9.52
C ARG A 245 4.71 18.35 -9.99
N LEU A 246 5.05 19.32 -10.84
CA LEU A 246 4.08 20.26 -11.40
C LEU A 246 2.91 19.55 -12.11
N TRP A 247 3.22 18.61 -13.00
CA TRP A 247 2.22 17.80 -13.71
C TRP A 247 1.25 17.06 -12.77
N CYS A 248 1.75 16.48 -11.69
CA CYS A 248 0.93 15.69 -10.77
C CYS A 248 -0.07 16.56 -9.99
N VAL A 249 0.37 17.74 -9.52
CA VAL A 249 -0.53 18.70 -8.85
C VAL A 249 -1.52 19.31 -9.84
N PHE A 250 -1.06 19.60 -11.06
CA PHE A 250 -1.93 20.04 -12.14
C PHE A 250 -3.02 19.01 -12.48
N GLU A 251 -2.68 17.72 -12.62
CA GLU A 251 -3.64 16.64 -12.88
C GLU A 251 -4.76 16.54 -11.84
N LEU A 252 -4.40 16.66 -10.55
CA LEU A 252 -5.37 16.69 -9.44
C LEU A 252 -6.36 17.86 -9.58
N ALA A 253 -5.83 19.06 -9.79
CA ALA A 253 -6.61 20.28 -9.93
C ALA A 253 -7.48 20.26 -11.20
N ALA A 254 -6.88 19.88 -12.33
CA ALA A 254 -7.52 19.69 -13.62
C ALA A 254 -8.68 18.71 -13.55
N TYR A 255 -8.47 17.55 -12.90
CA TYR A 255 -9.51 16.54 -12.75
C TYR A 255 -10.69 17.05 -11.94
N ARG A 256 -10.44 17.75 -10.81
CA ARG A 256 -11.54 18.31 -10.01
C ARG A 256 -12.28 19.42 -10.74
N LYS A 257 -11.58 20.24 -11.53
CA LYS A 257 -12.18 21.27 -12.39
C LYS A 257 -13.06 20.65 -13.48
N ALA A 258 -12.56 19.61 -14.16
CA ALA A 258 -13.27 18.91 -15.23
C ALA A 258 -14.42 18.03 -14.71
N ASN A 259 -14.24 17.45 -13.51
CA ASN A 259 -15.17 16.54 -12.85
C ASN A 259 -15.42 17.00 -11.40
N PRO A 260 -16.27 18.02 -11.16
CA PRO A 260 -16.52 18.54 -9.81
C PRO A 260 -16.99 17.47 -8.81
N ARG A 261 -17.73 16.47 -9.28
CA ARG A 261 -18.20 15.30 -8.49
C ARG A 261 -17.44 14.01 -8.79
N GLY A 262 -16.36 14.09 -9.58
CA GLY A 262 -15.54 12.95 -9.94
C GLY A 262 -14.89 12.32 -8.71
N LYS A 263 -14.69 11.01 -8.75
CA LYS A 263 -14.04 10.28 -7.65
C LYS A 263 -12.53 10.49 -7.74
N ILE A 264 -11.90 10.97 -6.68
CA ILE A 264 -10.44 10.94 -6.50
C ILE A 264 -10.15 9.84 -5.48
N THR A 265 -9.31 8.88 -5.86
CA THR A 265 -8.85 7.82 -4.96
C THR A 265 -7.37 8.01 -4.72
N PHE A 266 -7.01 8.38 -3.49
CA PHE A 266 -5.63 8.42 -3.05
C PHE A 266 -5.19 7.01 -2.67
N ALA A 267 -4.21 6.47 -3.38
CA ALA A 267 -3.66 5.13 -3.18
C ALA A 267 -2.19 5.25 -2.75
N PRO A 268 -1.92 5.38 -1.44
CA PRO A 268 -0.57 5.56 -0.94
C PRO A 268 0.22 4.26 -1.06
N LEU A 269 1.30 4.26 -1.86
CA LEU A 269 2.06 3.06 -2.22
C LEU A 269 2.69 2.33 -1.01
N PHE A 270 2.83 3.03 0.11
CA PHE A 270 3.38 2.46 1.33
C PHE A 270 2.36 1.61 2.10
N VAL A 271 1.05 1.80 1.90
CA VAL A 271 0.02 1.03 2.62
C VAL A 271 0.14 -0.44 2.24
N GLU A 272 0.20 -0.76 0.95
CA GLU A 272 0.34 -2.14 0.51
C GLU A 272 1.72 -2.72 0.84
N SER A 273 2.76 -1.90 0.81
CA SER A 273 4.10 -2.31 1.25
C SER A 273 4.10 -2.70 2.73
N THR A 274 3.40 -1.90 3.55
CA THR A 274 3.21 -2.15 4.98
C THR A 274 2.41 -3.42 5.21
N VAL A 275 1.32 -3.65 4.47
CA VAL A 275 0.52 -4.87 4.55
C VAL A 275 1.35 -6.10 4.18
N VAL A 276 2.21 -6.03 3.17
CA VAL A 276 3.10 -7.14 2.80
C VAL A 276 4.12 -7.42 3.91
N VAL A 277 4.73 -6.38 4.49
CA VAL A 277 5.62 -6.54 5.66
C VAL A 277 4.88 -7.18 6.84
N LEU A 278 3.64 -6.77 7.10
CA LEU A 278 2.76 -7.33 8.12
C LEU A 278 2.45 -8.81 7.89
N ILE A 279 2.10 -9.18 6.65
CA ILE A 279 1.85 -10.57 6.26
C ILE A 279 3.12 -11.39 6.49
N VAL A 280 4.25 -10.99 5.92
CA VAL A 280 5.53 -11.72 6.04
C VAL A 280 5.93 -11.82 7.52
N GLY A 281 5.86 -10.72 8.27
CA GLY A 281 6.14 -10.70 9.70
C GLY A 281 5.22 -11.62 10.50
N GLY A 282 3.93 -11.68 10.18
CA GLY A 282 2.96 -12.57 10.81
C GLY A 282 3.25 -14.05 10.54
N TYR A 283 3.65 -14.41 9.32
CA TYR A 283 4.09 -15.77 8.99
C TYR A 283 5.41 -16.13 9.68
N LEU A 284 6.38 -15.23 9.73
CA LEU A 284 7.65 -15.44 10.42
C LEU A 284 7.45 -15.60 11.94
N ALA A 285 6.63 -14.74 12.54
CA ALA A 285 6.25 -14.82 13.96
C ALA A 285 5.56 -16.16 14.26
N SER A 286 4.60 -16.55 13.43
CA SER A 286 3.89 -17.83 13.58
C SER A 286 4.84 -19.02 13.44
N ALA A 287 5.74 -19.01 12.47
CA ALA A 287 6.73 -20.07 12.27
C ALA A 287 7.70 -20.17 13.46
N LEU A 288 8.17 -19.03 13.97
CA LEU A 288 9.04 -18.98 15.14
C LEU A 288 8.33 -19.53 16.38
N LEU A 289 7.08 -19.13 16.63
CA LEU A 289 6.28 -19.66 17.75
C LEU A 289 6.08 -21.17 17.64
N GLN A 290 5.79 -21.69 16.45
CA GLN A 290 5.62 -23.13 16.23
C GLN A 290 6.93 -23.89 16.49
N VAL A 291 8.07 -23.39 16.01
CA VAL A 291 9.39 -23.98 16.31
C VAL A 291 9.64 -23.98 17.83
N LEU A 292 9.41 -22.86 18.50
CA LEU A 292 9.60 -22.77 19.95
C LEU A 292 8.66 -23.70 20.73
N PHE A 293 7.44 -23.89 20.25
CA PHE A 293 6.46 -24.82 20.84
C PHE A 293 6.90 -26.27 20.68
N VAL A 294 7.34 -26.69 19.50
CA VAL A 294 7.83 -28.06 19.24
C VAL A 294 9.08 -28.41 20.05
N PHE A 295 9.96 -27.44 20.29
CA PHE A 295 11.22 -27.66 21.00
C PHE A 295 11.20 -27.19 22.46
N GLN A 296 10.02 -26.99 23.06
CA GLN A 296 9.89 -26.43 24.41
C GLN A 296 10.63 -27.26 25.48
N ASP A 297 10.61 -28.59 25.37
CA ASP A 297 11.25 -29.51 26.32
C ASP A 297 12.78 -29.45 26.25
N VAL A 298 13.31 -29.20 25.06
CA VAL A 298 14.76 -29.13 24.80
C VAL A 298 15.32 -27.80 25.25
N VAL A 299 14.64 -26.70 24.94
CA VAL A 299 15.20 -25.35 25.10
C VAL A 299 14.85 -24.75 26.48
N ARG A 300 13.96 -25.37 27.28
CA ARG A 300 13.49 -24.89 28.60
C ARG A 300 13.20 -23.38 28.61
N VAL A 301 12.68 -22.86 27.49
CA VAL A 301 12.43 -21.43 27.34
C VAL A 301 11.16 -21.10 28.10
N ASN A 302 11.21 -20.05 28.91
CA ASN A 302 10.01 -19.49 29.50
C ASN A 302 9.03 -19.10 28.37
N LEU A 303 7.80 -19.64 28.39
CA LEU A 303 6.75 -19.39 27.40
C LEU A 303 6.53 -17.88 27.13
N PHE A 304 6.71 -17.05 28.15
CA PHE A 304 6.65 -15.59 28.03
C PHE A 304 7.76 -15.04 27.13
N LEU A 305 9.00 -15.51 27.31
CA LEU A 305 10.14 -15.12 26.49
C LEU A 305 9.97 -15.61 25.05
N ALA A 306 9.50 -16.85 24.87
CA ALA A 306 9.19 -17.41 23.55
C ALA A 306 8.14 -16.57 22.80
N THR A 307 7.08 -16.17 23.51
CA THR A 307 6.03 -15.29 22.97
C THR A 307 6.61 -13.93 22.59
N PHE A 308 7.42 -13.32 23.47
CA PHE A 308 8.03 -12.02 23.22
C PHE A 308 8.97 -12.04 22.00
N LEU A 309 9.81 -13.08 21.86
CA LEU A 309 10.68 -13.27 20.70
C LEU A 309 9.88 -13.50 19.42
N GLY A 310 8.81 -14.29 19.49
CA GLY A 310 7.86 -14.50 18.40
C GLY A 310 7.24 -13.19 17.91
N LEU A 311 6.97 -12.25 18.81
CA LEU A 311 6.38 -10.94 18.49
C LEU A 311 7.40 -9.87 18.08
N ALA A 312 8.72 -10.12 18.18
CA ALA A 312 9.74 -9.13 17.83
C ALA A 312 9.60 -8.50 16.42
N PRO A 313 9.20 -9.24 15.35
CA PRO A 313 8.95 -8.63 14.04
C PRO A 313 7.87 -7.53 14.06
N VAL A 314 6.93 -7.59 15.00
CA VAL A 314 5.87 -6.59 15.18
C VAL A 314 6.45 -5.24 15.60
N TYR A 315 7.54 -5.20 16.38
CA TYR A 315 8.20 -3.94 16.75
C TYR A 315 8.72 -3.18 15.53
N VAL A 316 9.43 -3.87 14.62
CA VAL A 316 9.98 -3.27 13.39
C VAL A 316 8.84 -2.70 12.55
N MET A 317 7.76 -3.45 12.44
CA MET A 317 6.55 -3.05 11.74
C MET A 317 5.88 -1.82 12.38
N VAL A 318 5.71 -1.79 13.71
CA VAL A 318 5.18 -0.61 14.44
C VAL A 318 6.02 0.62 14.12
N HIS A 319 7.34 0.48 14.12
CA HIS A 319 8.26 1.56 13.79
C HIS A 319 8.05 2.09 12.36
N MET A 320 8.00 1.17 11.39
CA MET A 320 7.77 1.52 9.98
C MET A 320 6.43 2.23 9.80
N ILE A 321 5.33 1.72 10.38
CA ILE A 321 4.00 2.33 10.30
C ILE A 321 4.02 3.76 10.87
N ARG A 322 4.69 3.99 12.01
CA ARG A 322 4.82 5.33 12.59
C ARG A 322 5.55 6.29 11.67
N LYS A 323 6.71 5.88 11.14
CA LYS A 323 7.49 6.67 10.18
C LYS A 323 6.66 7.02 8.94
N TYR A 324 5.87 6.08 8.42
CA TYR A 324 4.98 6.35 7.31
C TYR A 324 3.86 7.32 7.64
N ASN A 325 3.25 7.21 8.82
CA ASN A 325 2.26 8.19 9.27
C ASN A 325 2.88 9.58 9.46
N GLN A 326 4.17 9.66 9.79
CA GLN A 326 4.90 10.92 9.85
C GLN A 326 5.11 11.51 8.45
N GLU A 327 5.60 10.73 7.49
CA GLU A 327 5.76 11.14 6.09
C GLU A 327 4.43 11.60 5.48
N LYS A 328 3.34 10.88 5.81
CA LYS A 328 1.97 11.28 5.46
C LYS A 328 1.61 12.66 6.02
N ARG A 329 1.90 12.95 7.29
CA ARG A 329 1.63 14.27 7.88
C ARG A 329 2.46 15.36 7.22
N GLN A 330 3.74 15.09 6.99
CA GLN A 330 4.65 16.02 6.30
C GLN A 330 4.15 16.37 4.89
N LEU A 331 3.54 15.41 4.19
CA LEU A 331 2.91 15.69 2.89
C LEU A 331 1.84 16.78 2.97
N PHE A 332 0.90 16.65 3.92
CA PHE A 332 -0.20 17.60 4.03
C PHE A 332 0.26 18.98 4.50
N LEU A 333 1.35 19.03 5.28
CA LEU A 333 2.06 20.26 5.58
C LEU A 333 2.72 20.83 4.31
N GLY A 334 3.28 19.99 3.44
CA GLY A 334 3.82 20.41 2.14
C GLY A 334 2.76 21.04 1.23
N LEU A 335 1.52 20.55 1.25
CA LEU A 335 0.40 21.17 0.51
C LEU A 335 -0.01 22.53 1.07
N GLU A 336 0.11 22.73 2.37
CA GLU A 336 -0.20 24.01 3.03
C GLU A 336 0.73 25.13 2.57
N HIS A 337 1.98 24.78 2.29
CA HIS A 337 3.01 25.69 1.81
C HIS A 337 3.36 25.46 0.34
N PHE A 338 2.45 24.84 -0.43
CA PHE A 338 2.70 24.55 -1.84
C PHE A 338 2.99 25.84 -2.61
N ASP A 339 4.10 25.88 -3.35
CA ASP A 339 4.46 26.99 -4.22
C ASP A 339 4.65 26.49 -5.65
N LEU A 340 3.88 27.05 -6.57
CA LEU A 340 3.90 26.70 -7.99
C LEU A 340 5.31 26.86 -8.60
N LYS A 341 6.07 27.87 -8.17
CA LYS A 341 7.41 28.15 -8.71
C LYS A 341 8.45 27.10 -8.30
N SER A 342 8.26 26.51 -7.11
CA SER A 342 9.13 25.45 -6.59
C SER A 342 8.82 24.06 -7.19
N ALA A 343 7.68 23.90 -7.84
CA ALA A 343 7.26 22.61 -8.38
C ALA A 343 8.17 22.17 -9.54
N PHE A 344 8.70 20.95 -9.44
CA PHE A 344 9.60 20.39 -10.42
C PHE A 344 8.87 20.05 -11.72
N CYS A 345 9.36 20.60 -12.84
CA CYS A 345 9.01 20.20 -14.19
C CYS A 345 10.31 19.88 -14.96
N ARG A 346 10.32 18.78 -15.72
CA ARG A 346 11.51 18.37 -16.48
C ARG A 346 11.68 19.17 -17.78
N ASN A 347 10.58 19.61 -18.37
CA ASN A 347 10.54 20.29 -19.66
C ASN A 347 9.93 21.69 -19.47
N GLU A 348 10.66 22.72 -19.90
CA GLU A 348 10.21 24.12 -19.78
C GLU A 348 9.00 24.42 -20.68
N LEU A 349 8.89 23.78 -21.85
CA LEU A 349 7.71 23.95 -22.71
C LEU A 349 6.44 23.41 -22.04
N ASP A 350 6.55 22.27 -21.37
CA ASP A 350 5.44 21.72 -20.59
C ASP A 350 5.09 22.64 -19.41
N LYS A 351 6.09 23.25 -18.79
CA LYS A 351 5.90 24.21 -17.71
C LYS A 351 5.10 25.42 -18.19
N GLU A 352 5.51 26.03 -19.30
CA GLU A 352 4.80 27.16 -19.89
C GLU A 352 3.36 26.81 -20.28
N PHE A 353 3.16 25.63 -20.88
CA PHE A 353 1.83 25.11 -21.20
C PHE A 353 0.94 24.99 -19.95
N ILE A 354 1.45 24.34 -18.89
CA ILE A 354 0.71 24.17 -17.63
C ILE A 354 0.38 25.52 -17.01
N TYR A 355 1.33 26.47 -17.00
CA TYR A 355 1.12 27.81 -16.45
C TYR A 355 0.05 28.56 -17.23
N THR A 356 0.03 28.43 -18.56
CA THR A 356 -1.00 29.02 -19.41
C THR A 356 -2.37 28.43 -19.10
N ALA A 357 -2.48 27.10 -19.01
CA ALA A 357 -3.72 26.41 -18.63
C ALA A 357 -4.19 26.79 -17.23
N ILE A 358 -3.26 26.94 -16.27
CA ILE A 358 -3.56 27.41 -14.91
C ILE A 358 -4.18 28.80 -14.94
N ARG A 359 -3.55 29.76 -15.65
CA ARG A 359 -4.08 31.13 -15.76
C ARG A 359 -5.44 31.15 -16.45
N GLU A 360 -5.66 30.32 -17.47
CA GLU A 360 -6.94 30.22 -18.14
C GLU A 360 -8.05 29.65 -17.24
N TRP A 361 -7.76 28.59 -16.48
CA TRP A 361 -8.78 27.89 -15.69
C TRP A 361 -9.06 28.50 -14.32
N TYR A 362 -8.04 29.07 -13.70
CA TYR A 362 -8.09 29.63 -12.34
C TYR A 362 -8.01 31.16 -12.33
N GLY A 363 -7.76 31.81 -13.48
CA GLY A 363 -7.62 33.26 -13.61
C GLY A 363 -6.23 33.77 -13.28
N SER A 364 -5.53 33.17 -12.32
CA SER A 364 -4.15 33.49 -11.97
C SER A 364 -3.41 32.31 -11.34
N GLU A 365 -2.08 32.41 -11.29
CA GLU A 365 -1.23 31.45 -10.57
C GLU A 365 -1.51 31.45 -9.06
N ASP A 366 -1.79 32.63 -8.49
CA ASP A 366 -2.14 32.78 -7.08
C ASP A 366 -3.46 32.10 -6.74
N ALA A 367 -4.50 32.28 -7.55
CA ALA A 367 -5.78 31.62 -7.36
C ALA A 367 -5.67 30.09 -7.43
N PHE A 368 -4.77 29.58 -8.28
CA PHE A 368 -4.45 28.16 -8.32
C PHE A 368 -3.74 27.69 -7.04
N MET A 369 -2.74 28.43 -6.56
CA MET A 369 -2.07 28.09 -5.30
C MET A 369 -3.03 28.13 -4.12
N ASP A 370 -3.92 29.12 -4.03
CA ASP A 370 -4.95 29.21 -3.01
C ASP A 370 -5.93 28.03 -3.07
N TYR A 371 -6.30 27.62 -4.29
CA TYR A 371 -7.11 26.41 -4.50
C TYR A 371 -6.39 25.14 -4.00
N VAL A 372 -5.09 24.99 -4.31
CA VAL A 372 -4.29 23.83 -3.89
C VAL A 372 -4.12 23.81 -2.37
N ARG A 373 -3.76 24.94 -1.76
CA ARG A 373 -3.53 25.10 -0.31
C ARG A 373 -4.82 25.00 0.52
N GLY A 374 -5.95 25.41 -0.04
CA GLY A 374 -7.25 25.42 0.63
C GLY A 374 -8.12 24.22 0.24
N PRO A 375 -9.08 24.39 -0.69
CA PRO A 375 -10.08 23.36 -1.04
C PRO A 375 -9.51 21.98 -1.36
N LEU A 376 -8.47 21.90 -2.21
CA LEU A 376 -7.91 20.61 -2.62
C LEU A 376 -7.24 19.91 -1.43
N ARG A 377 -6.45 20.64 -0.62
CA ARG A 377 -5.85 20.10 0.61
C ARG A 377 -6.90 19.59 1.59
N GLN A 378 -7.98 20.33 1.83
CA GLN A 378 -9.05 19.91 2.72
C GLN A 378 -9.73 18.63 2.24
N GLU A 379 -10.00 18.56 0.94
CA GLU A 379 -10.55 17.36 0.32
C GLU A 379 -9.61 16.15 0.49
N LEU A 380 -8.33 16.32 0.19
CA LEU A 380 -7.34 15.26 0.35
C LEU A 380 -7.22 14.84 1.83
N LEU A 381 -7.19 15.78 2.77
CA LEU A 381 -7.17 15.48 4.21
C LEU A 381 -8.39 14.65 4.64
N ALA A 382 -9.59 15.00 4.16
CA ALA A 382 -10.81 14.25 4.44
C ALA A 382 -10.78 12.82 3.88
N MET A 383 -10.10 12.61 2.75
CA MET A 383 -9.91 11.28 2.15
C MET A 383 -8.84 10.44 2.85
N THR A 384 -7.95 11.04 3.63
CA THR A 384 -6.74 10.37 4.14
C THR A 384 -6.89 9.79 5.54
N SER A 385 -8.12 9.51 5.97
CA SER A 385 -8.32 8.52 7.04
C SER A 385 -7.80 7.18 6.51
N MET A 386 -6.52 6.88 6.77
CA MET A 386 -5.87 5.64 6.36
C MET A 386 -6.35 4.50 7.24
N GLU A 387 -7.61 4.16 7.06
CA GLU A 387 -8.14 2.93 7.59
C GLU A 387 -7.70 1.82 6.65
N VAL A 388 -6.83 0.96 7.17
CA VAL A 388 -6.55 -0.30 6.50
C VAL A 388 -7.88 -1.03 6.32
N SER A 389 -8.18 -1.36 5.06
CA SER A 389 -9.43 -2.00 4.68
C SER A 389 -9.54 -3.38 5.32
N LEU A 390 -10.76 -3.83 5.63
CA LEU A 390 -11.00 -5.16 6.19
C LEU A 390 -10.32 -6.30 5.39
N PRO A 391 -10.36 -6.30 4.04
CA PRO A 391 -9.62 -7.29 3.25
C PRO A 391 -8.13 -7.39 3.59
N TYR A 392 -7.46 -6.27 3.83
CA TYR A 392 -6.05 -6.28 4.21
C TYR A 392 -5.84 -6.79 5.63
N LEU A 393 -6.76 -6.47 6.56
CA LEU A 393 -6.73 -7.06 7.91
C LEU A 393 -6.89 -8.58 7.86
N LEU A 394 -7.78 -9.09 7.01
CA LEU A 394 -7.96 -10.52 6.80
C LEU A 394 -6.70 -11.17 6.21
N LEU A 395 -6.05 -10.55 5.22
CA LEU A 395 -4.77 -11.04 4.70
C LEU A 395 -3.68 -11.10 5.78
N MET A 396 -3.63 -10.13 6.69
CA MET A 396 -2.64 -10.13 7.77
C MET A 396 -2.92 -11.22 8.81
N ALA A 397 -4.18 -11.61 8.99
CA ALA A 397 -4.59 -12.67 9.91
C ALA A 397 -4.29 -14.08 9.39
N THR A 398 -4.00 -14.27 8.09
CA THR A 398 -3.85 -15.61 7.51
C THR A 398 -2.70 -16.40 8.10
N GLY A 399 -1.59 -15.75 8.48
CA GLY A 399 -0.45 -16.43 9.12
C GLY A 399 -0.81 -17.03 10.48
N PRO A 400 -1.25 -16.20 11.46
CA PRO A 400 -1.73 -16.68 12.75
C PRO A 400 -2.86 -17.72 12.63
N MET A 401 -3.84 -17.50 11.74
CA MET A 401 -4.94 -18.44 11.53
C MET A 401 -4.47 -19.78 10.97
N SER A 402 -3.58 -19.78 9.97
CA SER A 402 -2.95 -21.01 9.45
C SER A 402 -2.27 -21.78 10.59
N SER A 403 -1.49 -21.09 11.40
CA SER A 403 -0.75 -21.66 12.54
C SER A 403 -1.66 -22.31 13.58
N SER A 404 -2.73 -21.63 14.00
CA SER A 404 -3.68 -22.21 14.96
C SER A 404 -4.52 -23.33 14.35
N THR A 405 -4.75 -23.31 13.04
CA THR A 405 -5.43 -24.41 12.35
C THR A 405 -4.53 -25.66 12.30
N ASP A 406 -3.21 -25.54 12.13
CA ASP A 406 -2.28 -26.67 12.28
C ASP A 406 -2.44 -27.36 13.65
N GLY A 407 -2.56 -26.56 14.73
CA GLY A 407 -2.83 -27.09 16.08
C GLY A 407 -4.20 -27.78 16.21
N THR A 408 -5.20 -27.33 15.46
CA THR A 408 -6.53 -27.99 15.41
C THR A 408 -6.46 -29.33 14.69
N VAL A 409 -5.75 -29.38 13.55
CA VAL A 409 -5.54 -30.61 12.79
C VAL A 409 -4.76 -31.63 13.61
N ALA A 410 -3.73 -31.22 14.34
CA ALA A 410 -2.97 -32.09 15.24
C ALA A 410 -3.87 -32.79 16.27
N ARG A 411 -4.74 -32.04 16.97
CA ARG A 411 -5.72 -32.61 17.91
C ARG A 411 -6.72 -33.54 17.25
N TRP A 412 -7.18 -33.18 16.05
CA TRP A 412 -8.10 -34.02 15.29
C TRP A 412 -7.47 -35.39 14.96
N MET A 413 -6.20 -35.38 14.57
CA MET A 413 -5.44 -36.58 14.28
C MET A 413 -5.11 -37.40 15.53
N ALA A 414 -5.02 -36.75 16.69
CA ALA A 414 -4.91 -37.40 18.00
C ALA A 414 -6.27 -37.91 18.55
N HIS A 415 -7.32 -37.93 17.72
CA HIS A 415 -8.66 -38.35 18.11
C HIS A 415 -9.27 -37.56 19.27
N ALA A 416 -8.94 -36.27 19.40
CA ALA A 416 -9.56 -35.41 20.39
C ALA A 416 -11.10 -35.40 20.24
N PRO A 417 -11.86 -35.37 21.35
CA PRO A 417 -13.33 -35.32 21.31
C PRO A 417 -13.85 -34.14 20.47
N ALA A 418 -14.97 -34.35 19.76
CA ALA A 418 -15.53 -33.34 18.87
C ALA A 418 -15.87 -32.02 19.58
N HIS A 419 -16.36 -32.08 20.82
CA HIS A 419 -16.65 -30.88 21.61
C HIS A 419 -15.39 -30.10 21.98
N SER A 420 -14.27 -30.80 22.21
CA SER A 420 -12.96 -30.19 22.44
C SER A 420 -12.46 -29.41 21.21
N LEU A 421 -12.58 -30.02 20.02
CA LEU A 421 -12.25 -29.36 18.75
C LEU A 421 -13.13 -28.13 18.50
N VAL A 422 -14.44 -28.25 18.75
CA VAL A 422 -15.38 -27.12 18.64
C VAL A 422 -15.03 -26.01 19.62
N ALA A 423 -14.75 -26.35 20.89
CA ALA A 423 -14.33 -25.39 21.89
C ALA A 423 -13.04 -24.67 21.48
N HIS A 424 -12.06 -25.38 20.92
CA HIS A 424 -10.79 -24.79 20.47
C HIS A 424 -10.99 -23.86 19.26
N VAL A 425 -11.77 -24.27 18.25
CA VAL A 425 -12.05 -23.42 17.08
C VAL A 425 -12.84 -22.18 17.48
N ALA A 426 -13.89 -22.36 18.28
CA ALA A 426 -14.78 -21.28 18.71
C ALA A 426 -14.18 -20.40 19.80
N GLY A 427 -13.26 -20.90 20.64
CA GLY A 427 -12.66 -20.13 21.74
C GLY A 427 -11.27 -19.58 21.43
N TYR A 428 -10.51 -20.20 20.53
CA TYR A 428 -9.13 -19.82 20.24
C TYR A 428 -8.91 -19.45 18.78
N VAL A 429 -9.14 -20.36 17.83
CA VAL A 429 -8.75 -20.13 16.43
C VAL A 429 -9.42 -18.88 15.85
N ILE A 430 -10.76 -18.83 15.83
CA ILE A 430 -11.46 -17.69 15.22
C ILE A 430 -11.37 -16.43 16.10
N PRO A 431 -11.67 -16.48 17.42
CA PRO A 431 -11.64 -15.28 18.25
C PRO A 431 -10.24 -14.69 18.39
N LEU A 432 -9.21 -15.47 18.75
CA LEU A 432 -7.88 -14.94 19.03
C LEU A 432 -7.15 -14.55 17.74
N THR A 433 -6.99 -15.51 16.82
CA THR A 433 -6.11 -15.32 15.66
C THR A 433 -6.77 -14.62 14.48
N GLY A 434 -8.10 -14.62 14.44
CA GLY A 434 -8.89 -13.83 13.50
C GLY A 434 -9.31 -12.49 14.09
N LEU A 435 -10.34 -12.51 14.95
CA LEU A 435 -11.10 -11.32 15.34
C LEU A 435 -10.31 -10.39 16.29
N TRP A 436 -9.75 -10.93 17.37
CA TRP A 436 -8.96 -10.19 18.36
C TRP A 436 -7.66 -9.66 17.74
N PHE A 437 -7.02 -10.44 16.87
CA PHE A 437 -5.89 -9.98 16.06
C PHE A 437 -6.26 -8.75 15.23
N ILE A 438 -7.41 -8.77 14.53
CA ILE A 438 -7.90 -7.62 13.75
C ILE A 438 -8.12 -6.39 14.64
N VAL A 439 -8.74 -6.57 15.82
CA VAL A 439 -8.96 -5.50 16.80
C VAL A 439 -7.61 -4.93 17.29
N SER A 440 -6.67 -5.81 17.62
CA SER A 440 -5.33 -5.45 18.09
C SER A 440 -4.54 -4.68 17.02
N MET A 441 -4.61 -5.11 15.76
CA MET A 441 -3.99 -4.40 14.63
C MET A 441 -4.61 -3.03 14.41
N LYS A 442 -5.93 -2.89 14.53
CA LYS A 442 -6.61 -1.58 14.45
C LYS A 442 -6.17 -0.65 15.57
N LEU A 443 -6.01 -1.16 16.79
CA LEU A 443 -5.46 -0.40 17.91
C LEU A 443 -4.03 0.08 17.61
N VAL A 444 -3.15 -0.81 17.13
CA VAL A 444 -1.78 -0.46 16.74
C VAL A 444 -1.75 0.62 15.68
N LEU A 445 -2.52 0.46 14.59
CA LEU A 445 -2.58 1.45 13.51
C LEU A 445 -3.03 2.83 14.03
N LYS A 446 -4.01 2.87 14.93
CA LYS A 446 -4.51 4.10 15.55
C LYS A 446 -3.47 4.74 16.48
N LEU A 447 -2.77 3.94 17.29
CA LEU A 447 -1.68 4.43 18.14
C LEU A 447 -0.51 4.95 17.30
N CYS A 448 -0.11 4.22 16.26
CA CYS A 448 0.94 4.66 15.34
C CYS A 448 0.57 5.95 14.62
N ASP A 449 -0.69 6.12 14.22
CA ASP A 449 -1.15 7.37 13.63
C ASP A 449 -1.15 8.50 14.66
N ARG A 450 -1.69 8.29 15.87
CA ARG A 450 -1.73 9.30 16.94
C ARG A 450 -0.33 9.79 17.31
N PHE A 451 0.61 8.86 17.53
CA PHE A 451 1.99 9.10 17.94
C PHE A 451 2.98 9.03 16.77
N ALA A 452 2.56 9.43 15.57
CA ALA A 452 3.43 9.44 14.39
C ALA A 452 4.59 10.44 14.52
N ALA A 453 4.37 11.58 15.17
CA ALA A 453 5.43 12.58 15.38
C ALA A 453 6.41 12.09 16.47
N PRO A 454 7.73 12.13 16.22
CA PRO A 454 8.73 11.70 17.19
C PRO A 454 8.76 12.66 18.38
N TRP A 455 8.87 12.10 19.59
CA TRP A 455 9.13 12.88 20.80
C TRP A 455 10.61 13.18 20.90
N ARG A 456 11.05 14.27 20.26
CA ARG A 456 12.45 14.70 20.23
C ARG A 456 13.37 13.54 19.80
N ARG A 457 14.32 13.12 20.66
CA ARG A 457 15.30 12.05 20.40
C ARG A 457 14.79 10.64 20.79
N PHE A 458 13.56 10.49 21.28
CA PHE A 458 13.05 9.24 21.86
C PHE A 458 12.11 8.43 20.92
N ASP A 459 12.37 8.45 19.61
CA ASP A 459 11.46 7.82 18.64
C ASP A 459 11.33 6.29 18.82
N HIS A 460 12.42 5.61 19.16
CA HIS A 460 12.38 4.18 19.47
C HIS A 460 11.65 3.86 20.78
N LEU A 461 11.72 4.74 21.79
CA LEU A 461 10.97 4.53 23.04
C LEU A 461 9.47 4.66 22.83
N GLN A 462 9.01 5.59 21.99
CA GLN A 462 7.60 5.68 21.62
C GLN A 462 7.14 4.44 20.85
N THR A 463 7.96 3.96 19.90
CA THR A 463 7.72 2.70 19.19
C THR A 463 7.59 1.54 20.17
N LEU A 464 8.53 1.44 21.11
CA LEU A 464 8.55 0.41 22.14
C LEU A 464 7.30 0.48 23.01
N GLY A 465 6.88 1.67 23.43
CA GLY A 465 5.65 1.85 24.20
C GLY A 465 4.40 1.34 23.47
N ILE A 466 4.27 1.62 22.16
CA ILE A 466 3.15 1.11 21.35
C ILE A 466 3.24 -0.40 21.18
N PHE A 467 4.44 -0.94 20.95
CA PHE A 467 4.67 -2.37 20.85
C PHE A 467 4.32 -3.10 22.17
N LEU A 468 4.75 -2.58 23.32
CA LEU A 468 4.42 -3.15 24.62
C LEU A 468 2.92 -3.10 24.91
N ALA A 469 2.24 -2.01 24.55
CA ALA A 469 0.79 -1.90 24.65
C ALA A 469 0.08 -2.95 23.77
N TYR A 470 0.58 -3.19 22.55
CA TYR A 470 0.10 -4.25 21.68
C TYR A 470 0.30 -5.63 22.30
N CYS A 471 1.52 -5.95 22.77
CA CYS A 471 1.82 -7.24 23.38
C CYS A 471 0.92 -7.49 24.59
N LEU A 472 0.75 -6.50 25.47
CA LEU A 472 -0.15 -6.62 26.63
C LEU A 472 -1.59 -6.91 26.20
N PHE A 473 -2.11 -6.16 25.22
CA PHE A 473 -3.49 -6.33 24.75
C PHE A 473 -3.70 -7.67 24.02
N PHE A 474 -2.72 -8.11 23.24
CA PHE A 474 -2.76 -9.41 22.57
C PHE A 474 -2.67 -10.57 23.58
N CYS A 475 -1.76 -10.50 24.55
CA CYS A 475 -1.62 -11.50 25.61
C CYS A 475 -2.87 -11.59 26.49
N LEU A 476 -3.56 -10.48 26.74
CA LEU A 476 -4.84 -10.50 27.46
C LEU A 476 -5.89 -11.33 26.69
N GLY A 477 -6.04 -11.08 25.39
CA GLY A 477 -6.94 -11.89 24.55
C GLY A 477 -6.54 -13.36 24.50
N ALA A 478 -5.23 -13.65 24.46
CA ALA A 478 -4.72 -15.02 24.47
C ALA A 478 -5.05 -15.74 25.79
N ALA A 479 -4.82 -15.10 26.93
CA ALA A 479 -5.16 -15.65 28.25
C ALA A 479 -6.66 -15.92 28.40
N VAL A 480 -7.51 -14.99 27.96
CA VAL A 480 -8.97 -15.19 27.96
C VAL A 480 -9.34 -16.38 27.07
N SER A 481 -8.77 -16.46 25.87
CA SER A 481 -9.02 -17.55 24.92
C SER A 481 -8.62 -18.91 25.49
N GLU A 482 -7.46 -19.00 26.14
CA GLU A 482 -7.00 -20.22 26.81
C GLU A 482 -7.98 -20.67 27.91
N VAL A 483 -8.36 -19.76 28.82
CA VAL A 483 -9.30 -20.05 29.91
C VAL A 483 -10.65 -20.55 29.39
N VAL A 484 -11.24 -19.88 28.40
CA VAL A 484 -12.55 -20.29 27.87
C VAL A 484 -12.47 -21.64 27.15
N THR A 485 -11.36 -21.93 26.44
CA THR A 485 -11.21 -23.19 25.72
C THR A 485 -11.06 -24.42 26.59
N VAL A 486 -10.54 -24.26 27.82
CA VAL A 486 -10.42 -25.37 28.78
C VAL A 486 -11.68 -25.51 29.63
N HIS A 487 -12.49 -24.45 29.76
CA HIS A 487 -13.66 -24.45 30.64
C HIS A 487 -14.89 -25.16 30.05
N SER A 488 -15.45 -24.66 28.94
CA SER A 488 -16.62 -25.28 28.29
C SER A 488 -16.87 -24.76 26.87
N VAL A 489 -17.68 -25.48 26.09
CA VAL A 489 -18.07 -25.06 24.74
C VAL A 489 -18.89 -23.77 24.77
N GLU A 490 -19.77 -23.61 25.76
CA GLU A 490 -20.61 -22.43 25.93
C GLU A 490 -19.77 -21.19 26.21
N ALA A 491 -18.75 -21.30 27.07
CA ALA A 491 -17.81 -20.22 27.36
C ALA A 491 -17.06 -19.79 26.09
N SER A 492 -16.57 -20.76 25.30
CA SER A 492 -15.96 -20.49 23.98
C SER A 492 -16.92 -19.79 23.02
N CYS A 493 -18.19 -20.19 22.95
CA CYS A 493 -19.19 -19.53 22.12
C CYS A 493 -19.47 -18.09 22.58
N VAL A 494 -19.57 -17.84 23.89
CA VAL A 494 -19.76 -16.47 24.42
C VAL A 494 -18.58 -15.58 24.03
N TRP A 495 -17.35 -16.08 24.16
CA TRP A 495 -16.15 -15.36 23.75
C TRP A 495 -16.08 -15.09 22.24
N PHE A 496 -16.50 -16.05 21.43
CA PHE A 496 -16.66 -15.88 19.99
C PHE A 496 -17.60 -14.72 19.65
N PHE A 497 -18.82 -14.73 20.19
CA PHE A 497 -19.80 -13.69 19.91
C PHE A 497 -19.32 -12.31 20.40
N PHE A 498 -18.71 -12.25 21.59
CA PHE A 498 -18.12 -11.01 22.09
C PHE A 498 -17.05 -10.48 21.12
N SER A 499 -16.16 -11.35 20.64
CA SER A 499 -15.09 -10.99 19.70
C SER A 499 -15.64 -10.56 18.34
N VAL A 500 -16.73 -11.16 17.86
CA VAL A 500 -17.44 -10.74 16.63
C VAL A 500 -18.01 -9.33 16.80
N VAL A 501 -18.71 -9.07 17.90
CA VAL A 501 -19.29 -7.75 18.20
C VAL A 501 -18.20 -6.69 18.32
N LEU A 502 -17.11 -6.99 19.03
CA LEU A 502 -15.99 -6.06 19.19
C LEU A 502 -15.29 -5.78 17.85
N ALA A 503 -15.00 -6.82 17.06
CA ALA A 503 -14.40 -6.66 15.74
C ALA A 503 -15.32 -5.88 14.79
N ALA A 504 -16.63 -6.15 14.81
CA ALA A 504 -17.61 -5.39 14.05
C ALA A 504 -17.62 -3.92 14.50
N PHE A 505 -17.66 -3.64 15.81
CA PHE A 505 -17.64 -2.27 16.33
C PHE A 505 -16.38 -1.50 15.92
N VAL A 506 -15.20 -2.13 15.94
CA VAL A 506 -13.92 -1.51 15.58
C VAL A 506 -13.73 -1.37 14.07
N THR A 507 -14.39 -2.22 13.26
CA THR A 507 -14.28 -2.19 11.79
C THR A 507 -15.41 -1.41 11.12
N CYS A 508 -16.57 -1.30 11.75
CA CYS A 508 -17.67 -0.44 11.32
C CYS A 508 -17.23 1.02 11.47
N ARG A 509 -17.15 1.72 10.33
CA ARG A 509 -16.99 3.17 10.33
C ARG A 509 -18.16 3.82 11.07
N TYR A 510 -17.85 4.70 12.02
CA TYR A 510 -18.68 5.89 12.20
C TYR A 510 -18.51 6.72 10.92
N ARG A 511 -19.41 6.52 9.95
CA ARG A 511 -19.47 7.32 8.72
C ARG A 511 -20.00 8.70 9.03
#